data_AF-A0A1B6MMH3-F1
#
_entry.id   AF-A0A1B6MMH3-F1
#
_cell.length_a   1.000
_cell.length_b   1.000
_cell.length_c   1.000
_cell.angle_alpha   90.00
_cell.angle_beta   90.00
_cell.angle_gamma   90.00
#
_symmetry.space_group_name_H-M   'P 1'
#
loop_
_entity.id
_entity.type
_entity.pdbx_description
1 polymer ?
#
loop_
_entity_poly.entity_id
_entity_poly.type
_entity_poly.pdbx_seq_one_letter_code
_entity_poly.pdbx_strand_id
1 'polypeptide(L)'
;SLLEGRGHRVELFLLNAASLTIQNCARALSCNFNDSLDLALLSSLCSLDTQLTKQLTQSSSWEEQLYKALHLIQHRLQQIEPTKEVQYVQQRVGKALTALRNLLEALLSYKPQENLFKGSVHLIRPKGASDIDLCGLQLNCQQRPTVYLMEEEETYDQIVKSHNCATIINNNLLYSWDL
;
A
#
# COMPACT_ATOMS: atom_id res chain seq x y z
N SER A 1 3.86 1.38 23.45
CA SER A 1 4.98 1.94 22.66
C SER A 1 5.98 2.63 23.59
N LEU A 2 7.17 3.01 23.09
CA LEU A 2 8.25 3.61 23.90
C LEU A 2 7.89 5.00 24.47
N LEU A 3 6.91 5.69 23.86
CA LEU A 3 6.42 7.01 24.28
C LEU A 3 5.37 6.91 25.38
N GLU A 4 4.43 5.97 25.27
CA GLU A 4 3.41 5.70 26.30
C GLU A 4 4.06 5.20 27.60
N GLY A 5 5.11 4.39 27.50
CA GLY A 5 5.89 3.94 28.67
C GLY A 5 6.62 5.06 29.41
N ARG A 6 6.70 6.26 28.82
CA ARG A 6 7.26 7.48 29.43
C ARG A 6 6.17 8.46 29.89
N GLY A 7 4.90 8.05 29.88
CA GLY A 7 3.76 8.87 30.30
C GLY A 7 3.26 9.87 29.25
N HIS A 8 3.76 9.81 28.01
CA HIS A 8 3.25 10.66 26.94
C HIS A 8 1.96 10.08 26.35
N ARG A 9 0.98 10.95 26.15
CA ARG A 9 -0.25 10.61 25.41
C ARG A 9 0.09 10.49 23.93
N VAL A 10 -0.34 9.39 23.31
CA VAL A 10 -0.15 9.11 21.89
C VAL A 10 -1.52 9.00 21.23
N GLU A 11 -1.74 9.83 20.23
CA GLU A 11 -2.92 9.85 19.36
C GLU A 11 -2.47 9.40 17.97
N LEU A 12 -3.05 8.33 17.42
CA LEU A 12 -2.71 7.81 16.10
C LEU A 12 -3.85 8.06 15.12
N PHE A 13 -3.59 8.81 14.05
CA PHE A 13 -4.54 9.05 12.98
C PHE A 13 -4.18 8.23 11.75
N LEU A 14 -5.12 7.40 11.29
CA LEU A 14 -4.97 6.52 10.15
C LEU A 14 -5.99 6.88 9.09
N LEU A 15 -5.55 7.06 7.85
CA LEU A 15 -6.44 7.28 6.70
C LEU A 15 -6.84 5.94 6.08
N ASN A 16 -5.88 5.03 5.99
CA ASN A 16 -6.11 3.66 5.59
C ASN A 16 -5.31 2.75 6.52
N ALA A 17 -5.99 1.79 7.13
CA ALA A 17 -5.40 0.88 8.10
C ALA A 17 -5.70 -0.59 7.78
N ALA A 18 -6.17 -0.86 6.57
CA ALA A 18 -6.69 -2.15 6.16
C ALA A 18 -5.58 -3.13 5.82
N SER A 19 -4.63 -3.38 6.73
CA SER A 19 -3.47 -4.24 6.47
C SER A 19 -3.89 -5.63 5.97
N LEU A 20 -4.92 -6.22 6.61
CA LEU A 20 -5.49 -7.48 6.18
C LEU A 20 -6.14 -7.38 4.79
N THR A 21 -6.86 -6.28 4.52
CA THR A 21 -7.48 -6.05 3.20
C THR A 21 -6.43 -5.90 2.12
N ILE A 22 -5.37 -5.11 2.34
CA ILE A 22 -4.29 -4.91 1.37
C ILE A 22 -3.52 -6.23 1.17
N GLN A 23 -3.28 -7.00 2.24
CA GLN A 23 -2.71 -8.35 2.12
C GLN A 23 -3.60 -9.28 1.32
N ASN A 24 -4.92 -9.26 1.54
CA ASN A 24 -5.86 -10.08 0.78
C ASN A 24 -5.92 -9.65 -0.70
N CYS A 25 -5.88 -8.35 -0.98
CA CYS A 25 -5.76 -7.84 -2.35
C CYS A 25 -4.44 -8.30 -2.99
N ALA A 26 -3.32 -8.20 -2.27
CA ALA A 26 -2.02 -8.65 -2.75
C ALA A 26 -1.98 -10.15 -3.04
N ARG A 27 -2.60 -10.98 -2.18
CA ARG A 27 -2.77 -12.43 -2.44
C ARG A 27 -3.69 -12.70 -3.63
N ALA A 28 -4.78 -11.94 -3.76
CA ALA A 28 -5.71 -12.08 -4.88
C ALA A 28 -5.05 -11.76 -6.23
N LEU A 29 -4.08 -10.84 -6.27
CA LEU A 29 -3.29 -10.57 -7.48
C LEU A 29 -2.58 -11.82 -7.99
N SER A 30 -2.04 -12.66 -7.11
CA SER A 30 -1.28 -13.86 -7.49
C SER A 30 -2.14 -15.07 -7.83
N CYS A 31 -3.43 -15.09 -7.47
CA CYS A 31 -4.31 -16.25 -7.67
C CYS A 31 -4.42 -16.70 -9.13
N ASN A 32 -4.36 -15.77 -10.08
CA ASN A 32 -4.43 -16.07 -11.52
C ASN A 32 -3.08 -16.52 -12.12
N PHE A 33 -2.01 -16.54 -11.32
CA PHE A 33 -0.64 -16.75 -11.77
C PHE A 33 0.05 -17.88 -10.99
N ASN A 34 -0.68 -18.95 -10.65
CA ASN A 34 -0.17 -20.08 -9.85
C ASN A 34 0.51 -19.63 -8.55
N ASP A 35 -0.08 -18.63 -7.87
CA ASP A 35 0.44 -18.00 -6.66
C ASP A 35 1.81 -17.31 -6.81
N SER A 36 2.26 -17.09 -8.04
CA SER A 36 3.46 -16.28 -8.31
C SER A 36 3.13 -14.79 -8.27
N LEU A 37 3.55 -14.13 -7.18
CA LEU A 37 3.46 -12.68 -7.04
C LEU A 37 4.29 -11.96 -8.11
N ASP A 38 5.46 -12.49 -8.44
CA ASP A 38 6.38 -11.89 -9.42
C ASP A 38 5.73 -11.83 -10.82
N LEU A 39 5.12 -12.93 -11.26
CA LEU A 39 4.42 -12.98 -12.54
C LEU A 39 3.18 -12.08 -12.55
N ALA A 40 2.43 -12.06 -11.45
CA ALA A 40 1.26 -11.19 -11.31
C ALA A 40 1.65 -9.71 -11.40
N LEU A 41 2.73 -9.32 -10.71
CA LEU A 41 3.26 -7.97 -10.69
C LEU A 41 3.71 -7.53 -12.09
N LEU A 42 4.56 -8.33 -12.73
CA LEU A 42 5.09 -8.02 -14.05
C LEU A 42 3.98 -8.02 -15.11
N SER A 43 3.07 -9.00 -15.09
CA SER A 43 1.97 -9.06 -16.07
C SER A 43 1.01 -7.87 -15.93
N SER A 44 0.68 -7.48 -14.69
CA SER A 44 -0.24 -6.37 -14.42
C SER A 44 0.38 -5.02 -14.77
N LEU A 45 1.62 -4.75 -14.34
CA LEU A 45 2.26 -3.45 -14.52
C LEU A 45 2.84 -3.24 -15.91
N CYS A 46 3.34 -4.30 -16.55
CA CYS A 46 3.90 -4.21 -17.89
C CYS A 46 2.86 -4.48 -19.00
N SER A 47 1.60 -4.81 -18.63
CA SER A 47 0.52 -5.15 -19.56
C SER A 47 0.98 -6.20 -20.58
N LEU A 48 1.47 -7.32 -20.05
CA LEU A 48 1.97 -8.45 -20.84
C LEU A 48 0.78 -9.29 -21.33
N ASP A 49 0.82 -9.72 -22.58
CA ASP A 49 -0.18 -10.65 -23.09
C ASP A 49 0.06 -12.08 -22.58
N THR A 50 -0.93 -12.94 -22.78
CA THR A 50 -0.88 -14.35 -22.33
C THR A 50 0.28 -15.17 -22.93
N GLN A 51 0.80 -14.83 -24.10
CA GLN A 51 1.96 -15.51 -24.68
C GLN A 51 3.25 -15.06 -24.01
N LEU A 52 3.37 -13.77 -23.71
CA LEU A 52 4.50 -13.20 -22.98
C LEU A 52 4.55 -13.69 -21.53
N THR A 53 3.40 -13.80 -20.84
CA THR A 53 3.34 -14.39 -19.49
C THR A 53 3.84 -15.84 -19.48
N LYS A 54 3.53 -16.64 -20.52
CA LYS A 54 4.03 -18.03 -20.64
C LYS A 54 5.55 -18.11 -20.78
N GLN A 55 6.17 -17.12 -21.43
CA GLN A 55 7.64 -17.07 -21.54
C GLN A 55 8.29 -16.73 -20.19
N LEU A 56 7.62 -15.95 -19.34
CA LEU A 56 8.11 -15.63 -18.00
C LEU A 56 7.97 -16.80 -17.01
N THR A 57 6.95 -17.64 -17.14
CA THR A 57 6.81 -18.86 -16.30
C THR A 57 7.96 -19.86 -16.44
N GLN A 58 8.76 -19.76 -17.50
CA GLN A 58 9.92 -20.63 -17.72
C GLN A 58 11.20 -20.15 -17.02
N SER A 59 11.22 -18.91 -16.52
CA SER A 59 12.36 -18.35 -15.80
C SER A 59 12.34 -18.77 -14.33
N SER A 60 13.52 -19.08 -13.78
CA SER A 60 13.65 -19.56 -12.39
C SER A 60 13.86 -18.44 -11.36
N SER A 61 14.21 -17.22 -11.76
CA SER A 61 14.49 -16.12 -10.82
C SER A 61 13.79 -14.80 -11.18
N TRP A 62 13.59 -13.96 -10.17
CA TRP A 62 13.07 -12.59 -10.32
C TRP A 62 13.90 -11.77 -11.30
N GLU A 63 15.23 -11.83 -11.22
CA GLU A 63 16.13 -11.05 -12.06
C GLU A 63 15.96 -11.43 -13.54
N GLU A 64 15.81 -12.71 -13.82
CA GLU A 64 15.59 -13.22 -15.17
C GLU A 64 14.20 -12.84 -15.71
N GLN A 65 13.16 -12.96 -14.87
CA GLN A 65 11.80 -12.55 -15.22
C GLN A 65 11.72 -11.04 -15.49
N LEU A 66 12.34 -10.23 -14.63
CA LEU A 66 12.41 -8.78 -14.77
C LEU A 66 13.16 -8.38 -16.03
N TYR A 67 14.32 -8.97 -16.30
CA TYR A 67 15.09 -8.71 -17.51
C TYR A 67 14.26 -9.01 -18.77
N LYS A 68 13.63 -10.19 -18.83
CA LYS A 68 12.76 -10.58 -19.96
C LYS A 68 11.58 -9.62 -20.11
N ALA A 69 10.88 -9.29 -19.01
CA ALA A 69 9.75 -8.36 -19.05
C ALA A 69 10.15 -6.98 -19.58
N LEU A 70 11.27 -6.42 -19.11
CA LEU A 70 11.80 -5.13 -19.56
C LEU A 70 12.24 -5.14 -21.03
N HIS A 71 12.77 -6.27 -21.51
CA HIS A 71 13.11 -6.46 -22.92
C HIS A 71 11.84 -6.52 -23.79
N LEU A 72 10.80 -7.21 -23.34
CA LEU A 72 9.52 -7.33 -24.06
C LEU A 72 8.78 -5.99 -24.22
N ILE A 73 8.91 -5.09 -23.25
CA ILE A 73 8.31 -3.75 -23.33
C ILE A 73 9.27 -2.69 -23.90
N GLN A 74 10.48 -3.06 -24.32
CA GLN A 74 11.51 -2.13 -24.77
C GLN A 74 11.04 -1.23 -25.94
N HIS A 75 10.31 -1.80 -26.90
CA HIS A 75 9.76 -1.04 -28.02
C HIS A 75 8.74 0.02 -27.56
N ARG A 76 7.93 -0.28 -26.52
CA ARG A 76 7.02 0.71 -25.92
C ARG A 76 7.80 1.81 -25.20
N LEU A 77 8.88 1.46 -24.51
CA LEU A 77 9.76 2.44 -23.85
C LEU A 77 10.44 3.38 -24.86
N GLN A 78 10.87 2.85 -26.01
CA GLN A 78 11.47 3.62 -27.11
C GLN A 78 10.51 4.65 -27.72
N GLN A 79 9.20 4.40 -27.70
CA GLN A 79 8.19 5.35 -28.17
C GLN A 79 7.98 6.53 -27.21
N ILE A 80 8.23 6.34 -25.91
CA ILE A 80 7.98 7.36 -24.88
C ILE A 80 9.17 8.31 -24.74
N GLU A 81 10.40 7.79 -24.78
CA GLU A 81 11.64 8.60 -24.77
C GLU A 81 12.58 8.14 -25.89
N PRO A 82 12.40 8.63 -27.13
CA PRO A 82 13.24 8.25 -28.27
C PRO A 82 14.68 8.82 -28.19
N THR A 83 14.90 9.81 -27.32
CA THR A 83 16.13 10.62 -27.25
C THR A 83 17.05 10.30 -26.06
N LYS A 84 16.66 9.41 -25.15
CA LYS A 84 17.51 8.95 -24.04
C LYS A 84 17.97 7.52 -24.25
N GLU A 85 19.07 7.16 -23.59
CA GLU A 85 19.53 5.77 -23.49
C GLU A 85 18.40 4.91 -22.90
N VAL A 86 17.72 4.14 -23.74
CA VAL A 86 16.66 3.21 -23.36
C VAL A 86 17.11 2.31 -22.19
N GLN A 87 18.40 2.00 -22.14
CA GLN A 87 19.04 1.27 -21.05
C GLN A 87 18.90 1.98 -19.70
N TYR A 88 19.05 3.31 -19.63
CA TYR A 88 18.87 4.08 -18.40
C TYR A 88 17.41 4.03 -17.91
N VAL A 89 16.45 4.12 -18.83
CA VAL A 89 15.01 4.01 -18.49
C VAL A 89 14.70 2.61 -17.97
N GLN A 90 15.17 1.57 -18.67
CA GLN A 90 15.02 0.18 -18.23
C GLN A 90 15.60 -0.07 -16.83
N GLN A 91 16.78 0.49 -16.53
CA GLN A 91 17.38 0.39 -15.19
C GLN A 91 16.51 1.05 -14.12
N ARG A 92 15.94 2.24 -14.38
CA ARG A 92 15.07 2.93 -13.41
C ARG A 92 13.77 2.17 -13.18
N VAL A 93 13.14 1.70 -14.26
CA VAL A 93 11.92 0.88 -14.17
C VAL A 93 12.21 -0.42 -13.42
N GLY A 94 13.33 -1.08 -13.72
CA GLY A 94 13.75 -2.30 -13.02
C GLY A 94 13.98 -2.10 -11.53
N LYS A 95 14.60 -0.98 -11.12
CA LYS A 95 14.76 -0.62 -9.71
C LYS A 95 13.41 -0.37 -9.04
N ALA A 96 12.49 0.34 -9.71
CA ALA A 96 11.16 0.61 -9.17
C ALA A 96 10.34 -0.67 -8.99
N LEU A 97 10.37 -1.57 -9.98
CA LEU A 97 9.69 -2.87 -9.90
C LEU A 97 10.27 -3.75 -8.79
N THR A 98 11.60 -3.78 -8.63
CA THR A 98 12.24 -4.51 -7.52
C THR A 98 11.86 -3.92 -6.16
N ALA A 99 11.85 -2.59 -6.02
CA ALA A 99 11.42 -1.95 -4.78
C ALA A 99 9.95 -2.28 -4.45
N LEU A 100 9.07 -2.26 -5.45
CA LEU A 100 7.67 -2.61 -5.28
C LEU A 100 7.48 -4.08 -4.88
N ARG A 101 8.20 -5.01 -5.54
CA ARG A 101 8.22 -6.42 -5.15
C ARG A 101 8.59 -6.59 -3.69
N ASN A 102 9.70 -5.99 -3.26
CA ASN A 102 10.17 -6.09 -1.88
C ASN A 102 9.14 -5.54 -0.88
N LEU A 103 8.46 -4.44 -1.20
CA LEU A 103 7.40 -3.88 -0.38
C LEU A 103 6.18 -4.81 -0.28
N LEU A 104 5.80 -5.47 -1.37
CA LEU A 104 4.71 -6.45 -1.37
C LEU A 104 5.08 -7.71 -0.57
N GLU A 105 6.31 -8.21 -0.71
CA GLU A 105 6.81 -9.34 0.10
C GLU A 105 6.82 -9.00 1.59
N ALA A 106 7.28 -7.79 1.94
CA ALA A 106 7.26 -7.29 3.31
C ALA A 106 5.82 -7.16 3.84
N LEU A 107 4.91 -6.63 3.03
CA LEU A 107 3.49 -6.51 3.38
C LEU A 107 2.85 -7.89 3.62
N LEU A 108 3.10 -8.87 2.74
CA LEU A 108 2.54 -10.22 2.83
C LEU A 108 3.10 -11.01 4.02
N SER A 109 4.36 -10.75 4.38
CA SER A 109 5.04 -11.36 5.52
C SER A 109 4.74 -10.66 6.84
N TYR A 110 4.17 -9.45 6.79
CA TYR A 110 3.86 -8.67 7.97
C TYR A 110 2.76 -9.34 8.79
N LYS A 111 3.09 -9.67 10.04
CA LYS A 111 2.14 -10.15 11.04
C LYS A 111 2.05 -9.09 12.13
N PRO A 112 0.94 -8.33 12.20
CA PRO A 112 0.79 -7.35 13.27
C PRO A 112 0.77 -8.09 14.62
N GLN A 113 1.41 -7.50 15.61
CA GLN A 113 1.32 -7.99 16.98
C GLN A 113 -0.06 -7.64 17.55
N GLU A 114 -0.61 -8.55 18.35
CA GLU A 114 -1.80 -8.25 19.15
C GLU A 114 -1.50 -7.10 20.11
N ASN A 115 -2.48 -6.20 20.31
CA ASN A 115 -2.35 -5.02 21.19
C ASN A 115 -1.16 -4.11 20.87
N LEU A 116 -0.80 -4.01 19.59
CA LEU A 116 0.25 -3.11 19.10
C LEU A 116 0.00 -1.65 19.50
N PHE A 117 -1.25 -1.21 19.39
CA PHE A 117 -1.67 0.16 19.69
C PHE A 117 -2.43 0.21 21.02
N LYS A 118 -1.85 0.88 22.02
CA LYS A 118 -2.44 1.02 23.37
C LYS A 118 -3.15 2.36 23.55
N GLY A 119 -2.65 3.41 22.92
CA GLY A 119 -3.26 4.75 22.90
C GLY A 119 -4.53 4.85 22.04
N SER A 120 -5.05 6.07 21.95
CA SER A 120 -6.24 6.38 21.15
C SER A 120 -5.91 6.30 19.67
N VAL A 121 -6.73 5.55 18.93
CA VAL A 121 -6.59 5.34 17.48
C VAL A 121 -7.82 5.91 16.78
N HIS A 122 -7.57 6.73 15.78
CA HIS A 122 -8.58 7.40 14.97
C HIS A 122 -8.44 6.93 13.52
N LEU A 123 -9.54 6.50 12.91
CA LEU A 123 -9.61 6.08 11.52
C LEU A 123 -10.45 7.09 10.73
N ILE A 124 -9.83 7.83 9.82
CA ILE A 124 -10.50 8.79 8.94
C ILE A 124 -10.78 8.10 7.61
N ARG A 125 -12.04 8.07 7.17
CA ARG A 125 -12.47 7.35 5.97
C ARG A 125 -13.19 8.26 4.98
N PRO A 126 -13.09 7.97 3.67
CA PRO A 126 -13.77 8.76 2.65
C PRO A 126 -15.29 8.70 2.78
N LYS A 127 -15.94 9.65 2.13
CA LYS A 127 -17.38 9.70 1.93
C LYS A 127 -17.91 8.39 1.37
N GLY A 128 -19.00 7.89 1.94
CA GLY A 128 -19.64 6.64 1.53
C GLY A 128 -18.97 5.37 2.05
N ALA A 129 -17.85 5.48 2.78
CA ALA A 129 -17.30 4.36 3.53
C ALA A 129 -18.20 4.00 4.73
N SER A 130 -18.03 2.78 5.25
CA SER A 130 -18.75 2.32 6.43
C SER A 130 -18.07 2.79 7.73
N ASP A 131 -18.86 3.30 8.66
CA ASP A 131 -18.44 3.71 10.02
C ASP A 131 -18.21 2.52 10.96
N ILE A 132 -18.80 1.36 10.66
CA ILE A 132 -18.63 0.13 11.46
C ILE A 132 -17.48 -0.76 10.98
N ASP A 133 -17.02 -0.60 9.75
CA ASP A 133 -15.84 -1.30 9.24
C ASP A 133 -14.57 -0.60 9.74
N LEU A 134 -13.86 -1.26 10.64
CA LEU A 134 -12.64 -0.74 11.27
C LEU A 134 -11.38 -1.16 10.50
N CYS A 135 -11.51 -1.67 9.27
CA CYS A 135 -10.38 -2.07 8.44
C CYS A 135 -9.47 -3.12 9.13
N GLY A 136 -10.00 -3.96 10.02
CA GLY A 136 -9.22 -4.95 10.76
C GLY A 136 -8.35 -4.38 11.89
N LEU A 137 -8.44 -3.08 12.18
CA LEU A 137 -7.70 -2.45 13.29
C LEU A 137 -8.06 -3.03 14.65
N GLN A 138 -9.27 -3.56 14.82
CA GLN A 138 -9.72 -4.16 16.07
C GLN A 138 -8.85 -5.33 16.54
N LEU A 139 -8.09 -5.96 15.63
CA LEU A 139 -7.17 -7.05 15.97
C LEU A 139 -5.87 -6.55 16.62
N ASN A 140 -5.52 -5.28 16.40
CA ASN A 140 -4.21 -4.72 16.73
C ASN A 140 -4.29 -3.56 17.74
N CYS A 141 -5.51 -3.10 18.06
CA CYS A 141 -5.76 -2.01 19.01
C CYS A 141 -6.32 -2.57 20.31
N GLN A 142 -5.81 -2.09 21.45
CA GLN A 142 -6.35 -2.45 22.76
C GLN A 142 -7.72 -1.82 23.02
N GLN A 143 -7.95 -0.64 22.43
CA GLN A 143 -9.23 0.07 22.49
C GLN A 143 -9.87 0.09 21.11
N ARG A 144 -11.21 0.20 21.06
CA ARG A 144 -11.93 0.34 19.80
C ARG A 144 -11.55 1.68 19.15
N PRO A 145 -11.10 1.70 17.87
CA PRO A 145 -10.79 2.94 17.18
C PRO A 145 -12.03 3.84 17.00
N THR A 146 -11.82 5.15 17.07
CA THR A 146 -12.81 6.16 16.71
C THR A 146 -12.81 6.34 15.19
N VAL A 147 -13.98 6.32 14.55
CA VAL A 147 -14.09 6.48 13.09
C VAL A 147 -14.64 7.86 12.75
N TYR A 148 -13.97 8.56 11.85
CA TYR A 148 -14.43 9.81 11.25
C TYR A 148 -14.73 9.56 9.78
N LEU A 149 -15.99 9.75 9.37
CA LEU A 149 -16.37 9.74 7.98
C LEU A 149 -16.29 11.15 7.41
N MET A 150 -15.61 11.29 6.28
CA MET A 150 -15.53 12.55 5.56
C MET A 150 -16.84 12.81 4.81
N GLU A 151 -17.30 14.06 4.81
CA GLU A 151 -18.60 14.45 4.21
C GLU A 151 -18.49 14.76 2.71
N GLU A 152 -17.32 15.22 2.26
CA GLU A 152 -17.09 15.67 0.88
C GLU A 152 -16.05 14.82 0.15
N GLU A 153 -14.98 14.41 0.84
CA GLU A 153 -13.83 13.75 0.25
C GLU A 153 -14.11 12.28 -0.06
N GLU A 154 -14.16 11.93 -1.34
CA GLU A 154 -14.47 10.59 -1.84
C GLU A 154 -13.24 9.69 -1.91
N THR A 155 -12.04 10.27 -1.95
CA THR A 155 -10.77 9.54 -2.12
C THR A 155 -9.76 9.88 -1.04
N TYR A 156 -8.88 8.93 -0.70
CA TYR A 156 -7.81 9.17 0.28
C TYR A 156 -6.90 10.35 -0.07
N ASP A 157 -6.64 10.60 -1.37
CA ASP A 157 -5.83 11.74 -1.81
C ASP A 157 -6.51 13.08 -1.50
N GLN A 158 -7.83 13.17 -1.68
CA GLN A 158 -8.61 14.35 -1.27
C GLN A 158 -8.57 14.54 0.24
N ILE A 159 -8.72 13.46 1.03
CA ILE A 159 -8.67 13.52 2.50
C ILE A 159 -7.34 14.11 2.98
N VAL A 160 -6.20 13.60 2.49
CA VAL A 160 -4.86 14.07 2.88
C VAL A 160 -4.69 15.58 2.65
N LYS A 161 -5.30 16.11 1.59
CA LYS A 161 -5.18 17.52 1.19
C LYS A 161 -6.28 18.40 1.79
N SER A 162 -7.27 17.82 2.45
CA SER A 162 -8.45 18.55 2.90
C SER A 162 -8.19 19.37 4.15
N HIS A 163 -8.81 20.55 4.20
CA HIS A 163 -8.87 21.34 5.42
C HIS A 163 -9.65 20.61 6.53
N ASN A 164 -10.68 19.86 6.15
CA ASN A 164 -11.51 19.11 7.09
C ASN A 164 -10.70 18.03 7.85
N CYS A 165 -9.87 17.25 7.15
CA CYS A 165 -8.98 16.27 7.78
C CYS A 165 -8.00 16.94 8.74
N ALA A 166 -7.41 18.08 8.36
CA ALA A 166 -6.53 18.84 9.24
C ALA A 166 -7.25 19.32 10.51
N THR A 167 -8.49 19.79 10.38
CA THR A 167 -9.31 20.23 11.51
C THR A 167 -9.66 19.09 12.46
N ILE A 168 -10.03 17.91 11.95
CA ILE A 168 -10.27 16.71 12.77
C ILE A 168 -9.02 16.35 13.61
N ILE A 169 -7.85 16.31 12.97
CA ILE A 169 -6.58 16.00 13.64
C ILE A 169 -6.28 17.06 14.71
N ASN A 170 -6.35 18.34 14.35
CA ASN A 170 -6.00 19.44 15.25
C ASN A 170 -6.93 19.51 16.46
N ASN A 171 -8.24 19.32 16.28
CA ASN A 171 -9.19 19.35 17.40
C ASN A 171 -8.87 18.25 18.42
N ASN A 172 -8.59 17.03 17.96
CA ASN A 172 -8.27 15.91 18.85
C ASN A 172 -6.90 16.07 19.55
N LEU A 173 -5.97 16.82 18.94
CA LEU A 173 -4.70 17.17 19.58
C LEU A 173 -4.86 18.34 20.57
N LEU A 174 -5.66 19.36 20.25
CA LEU A 174 -5.82 20.55 21.09
C LEU A 174 -6.59 20.27 22.39
N TYR A 175 -7.69 19.50 22.32
CA TYR A 175 -8.45 19.09 23.51
C TYR A 175 -7.69 18.08 24.40
N SER A 176 -6.49 17.66 24.00
CA SER A 176 -5.65 16.76 24.79
C SER A 176 -4.65 17.48 25.70
N TRP A 177 -4.53 18.81 25.58
CA TRP A 177 -3.60 19.64 26.37
C TRP A 177 -4.25 20.34 27.57
N ASP A 178 -5.59 20.35 27.66
CA ASP A 178 -6.36 21.00 28.73
C ASP A 178 -6.71 20.04 29.91
N LEU A 179 -6.00 18.92 30.06
CA LEU A 179 -6.12 17.95 31.15
C LEU A 179 -4.75 17.64 31.77
#